data_AF-A0A1X7IWX0-F1
#
_entry.id   AF-A0A1X7IWX0-F1
#
_cell.length_a   1.000
_cell.length_b   1.000
_cell.length_c   1.000
_cell.angle_alpha   90.00
_cell.angle_beta   90.00
_cell.angle_gamma   90.00
#
_symmetry.space_group_name_H-M   'P 1'
#
loop_
_entity.id
_entity.type
_entity.pdbx_description
1 polymer ?
#
loop_
_entity_poly.entity_id
_entity_poly.type
_entity_poly.pdbx_seq_one_letter_code
_entity_poly.pdbx_strand_id
1 'polypeptide(L)'
;MKTRRRFTAEFKAKVALEAIRGERTISELATKHQLHPNQITQWKRQAIENLAKAFDDKASDAQVGREAEVTKLHAKIGQLVVERDFLAKAFDR
;
A
#
# COMPACT_ATOMS: atom_id res chain seq x y z
N MET A 1 14.29 -24.32 -3.19
CA MET A 1 13.18 -23.47 -2.69
C MET A 1 12.22 -23.16 -3.84
N LYS A 2 10.94 -23.53 -3.75
CA LYS A 2 9.95 -23.22 -4.79
C LYS A 2 9.54 -21.75 -4.66
N THR A 3 9.87 -20.92 -5.64
CA THR A 3 9.55 -19.49 -5.65
C THR A 3 8.04 -19.30 -5.66
N ARG A 4 7.50 -18.57 -4.67
CA ARG A 4 6.06 -18.27 -4.61
C ARG A 4 5.69 -17.37 -5.79
N ARG A 5 4.68 -17.79 -6.59
CA ARG A 5 4.11 -16.96 -7.66
C ARG A 5 3.55 -15.68 -7.05
N ARG A 6 4.03 -14.52 -7.52
CA ARG A 6 3.53 -13.20 -7.10
C ARG A 6 2.46 -12.74 -8.09
N PHE A 7 1.39 -12.15 -7.57
CA PHE A 7 0.30 -11.57 -8.36
C PHE A 7 0.24 -10.07 -8.13
N THR A 8 -0.09 -9.31 -9.18
CA THR A 8 -0.26 -7.85 -9.11
C THR A 8 -1.49 -7.49 -8.28
N ALA A 9 -1.51 -6.27 -7.74
CA ALA A 9 -2.65 -5.77 -6.96
C ALA A 9 -3.94 -5.74 -7.80
N GLU A 10 -3.83 -5.28 -9.05
CA GLU A 10 -4.94 -5.23 -10.01
C GLU A 10 -5.53 -6.62 -10.28
N PHE A 11 -4.68 -7.63 -10.47
CA PHE A 11 -5.14 -8.99 -10.71
C PHE A 11 -5.91 -9.55 -9.51
N LYS A 12 -5.38 -9.35 -8.29
CA LYS A 12 -6.06 -9.76 -7.06
C LYS A 12 -7.41 -9.06 -6.90
N ALA A 13 -7.46 -7.75 -7.17
CA ALA A 13 -8.69 -6.97 -7.10
C ALA A 13 -9.74 -7.46 -8.10
N LYS A 14 -9.35 -7.74 -9.35
CA LYS A 14 -10.24 -8.28 -10.38
C LYS A 14 -10.84 -9.63 -9.97
N VAL A 15 -10.00 -10.56 -9.50
CA VAL A 15 -10.45 -11.89 -9.07
C VAL A 15 -11.33 -11.80 -7.83
N ALA A 16 -10.98 -10.94 -6.86
CA ALA A 16 -11.80 -10.71 -5.68
C ALA A 16 -13.17 -10.11 -6.05
N LEU A 17 -13.22 -9.17 -7.00
CA LEU A 17 -14.46 -8.59 -7.49
C LEU A 17 -15.35 -9.62 -8.19
N GLU A 18 -14.79 -10.46 -9.07
CA GLU A 18 -15.52 -11.58 -9.70
C GLU A 18 -16.10 -12.51 -8.61
N ALA A 19 -15.35 -12.80 -7.54
CA ALA A 19 -15.80 -13.63 -6.43
C ALA A 19 -16.83 -12.94 -5.50
N ILE A 20 -16.85 -11.62 -5.43
CA ILE A 20 -17.86 -10.83 -4.70
C ILE A 20 -19.18 -10.80 -5.47
N ARG A 21 -19.12 -10.57 -6.80
CA ARG A 21 -20.32 -10.54 -7.67
C ARG A 21 -21.08 -11.87 -7.67
N GLY A 22 -20.38 -12.99 -7.51
CA GLY A 22 -21.00 -14.31 -7.37
C GLY A 22 -21.54 -14.89 -8.68
N GLU A 23 -21.24 -14.29 -9.83
CA GLU A 23 -21.62 -14.80 -11.16
C GLU A 23 -20.97 -16.16 -11.50
N ARG A 24 -19.87 -16.50 -10.82
CA ARG A 24 -19.15 -17.77 -10.95
C ARG A 24 -18.80 -18.30 -9.57
N THR A 25 -18.78 -19.62 -9.42
CA THR A 25 -18.36 -20.23 -8.17
C THR A 25 -16.86 -20.03 -7.93
N ILE A 26 -16.43 -20.11 -6.67
CA ILE A 26 -14.99 -20.02 -6.32
C ILE A 26 -14.19 -21.12 -7.06
N SER A 27 -14.78 -22.30 -7.24
CA SER A 27 -14.17 -23.42 -7.96
C SER A 27 -13.98 -23.13 -9.45
N GLU A 28 -14.96 -22.51 -10.10
CA GLU A 28 -14.84 -22.09 -11.50
C GLU A 28 -13.80 -20.99 -11.69
N LEU A 29 -13.75 -20.02 -10.76
CA LEU A 29 -12.73 -18.97 -10.76
C LEU A 29 -11.33 -19.54 -10.51
N ALA A 30 -11.22 -20.54 -9.63
CA ALA A 30 -9.97 -21.26 -9.36
C ALA A 30 -9.44 -21.94 -10.64
N THR A 31 -10.31 -22.63 -11.38
CA THR A 31 -9.94 -23.26 -12.65
C THR A 31 -9.57 -22.22 -13.72
N LYS A 32 -10.41 -21.19 -13.90
CA LYS A 32 -10.20 -20.14 -14.91
C LYS A 32 -8.88 -19.40 -14.73
N HIS A 33 -8.57 -19.01 -13.49
CA HIS A 33 -7.39 -18.21 -13.19
C HIS A 33 -6.18 -19.05 -12.76
N GLN A 34 -6.32 -20.39 -12.74
CA GLN A 34 -5.33 -21.35 -12.27
C GLN A 34 -4.85 -21.03 -10.84
N LEU A 35 -5.80 -20.74 -9.97
CA LEU A 35 -5.59 -20.36 -8.58
C LEU A 35 -6.13 -21.45 -7.65
N HIS A 36 -5.56 -21.53 -6.45
CA HIS A 36 -6.15 -22.35 -5.42
C HIS A 36 -7.41 -21.66 -4.84
N PRO A 37 -8.54 -22.36 -4.61
CA PRO A 37 -9.77 -21.79 -4.05
C PRO A 37 -9.54 -20.92 -2.82
N ASN A 38 -8.72 -21.38 -1.86
CA ASN A 38 -8.37 -20.59 -0.67
C ASN A 38 -7.74 -19.22 -0.97
N GLN A 39 -6.98 -19.06 -2.06
CA GLN A 39 -6.42 -17.75 -2.43
C GLN A 39 -7.52 -16.77 -2.84
N ILE A 40 -8.51 -17.26 -3.59
CA ILE A 40 -9.66 -16.47 -4.01
C ILE A 40 -10.50 -16.08 -2.81
N THR A 41 -10.78 -17.02 -1.90
CA THR A 41 -11.50 -16.73 -0.65
C THR A 41 -10.76 -15.69 0.20
N GLN A 42 -9.43 -15.80 0.30
CA GLN A 42 -8.61 -14.84 1.02
C GLN A 42 -8.69 -13.44 0.38
N TRP A 43 -8.55 -13.33 -0.93
CA TRP A 43 -8.62 -12.03 -1.62
C TRP A 43 -10.01 -11.43 -1.57
N LYS A 44 -11.07 -12.24 -1.67
CA LYS A 44 -12.45 -11.82 -1.45
C LYS A 44 -12.62 -11.21 -0.06
N ARG A 45 -12.14 -11.89 0.98
CA ARG A 45 -12.20 -11.39 2.36
C ARG A 45 -11.43 -10.09 2.53
N GLN A 46 -10.19 -10.03 2.03
CA GLN A 46 -9.36 -8.82 2.07
C GLN A 46 -10.00 -7.64 1.33
N ALA A 47 -10.64 -7.89 0.19
CA ALA A 47 -11.34 -6.85 -0.56
C ALA A 47 -12.51 -6.30 0.26
N ILE A 48 -13.33 -7.16 0.87
CA ILE A 48 -14.47 -6.74 1.70
C ILE A 48 -14.00 -5.94 2.94
N GLU A 49 -12.99 -6.44 3.65
CA GLU A 49 -12.45 -5.79 4.85
C GLU A 49 -11.86 -4.41 4.56
N ASN A 50 -11.23 -4.22 3.40
CA ASN A 50 -10.63 -2.95 3.01
C ASN A 50 -11.56 -2.07 2.17
N LEU A 51 -12.72 -2.58 1.73
CA LEU A 51 -13.67 -1.80 0.92
C LEU A 51 -14.16 -0.57 1.68
N ALA A 52 -14.51 -0.74 2.96
CA ALA A 52 -14.95 0.37 3.80
C ALA A 52 -13.88 1.46 3.94
N LYS A 53 -12.61 1.07 4.02
CA LYS A 53 -11.47 2.01 4.09
C LYS A 53 -11.27 2.78 2.79
N ALA A 54 -11.66 2.21 1.65
CA ALA A 54 -11.59 2.91 0.36
C ALA A 54 -12.60 4.06 0.25
N PHE A 55 -13.64 4.07 1.08
CA PHE A 55 -14.63 5.16 1.19
C PHE A 55 -14.37 6.08 2.39
N ASP A 56 -13.33 5.83 3.19
CA ASP A 56 -12.96 6.68 4.32
C ASP A 56 -11.97 7.75 3.87
N ASP A 57 -12.47 8.96 3.59
CA ASP A 57 -11.67 10.14 3.22
C ASP A 57 -10.66 10.54 4.31
N LYS A 58 -10.77 10.04 5.54
CA LYS A 58 -9.75 10.30 6.57
C LYS A 58 -8.40 9.69 6.21
N ALA A 59 -8.37 8.65 5.38
CA ALA A 59 -7.12 8.01 4.96
C ALA A 59 -6.31 8.90 4.00
N SER A 60 -6.98 9.64 3.12
CA SER A 60 -6.34 10.61 2.22
C SER A 60 -5.88 11.85 2.99
N ASP A 61 -6.70 12.37 3.91
CA ASP A 61 -6.32 13.48 4.79
C ASP A 61 -5.11 13.14 5.67
N ALA A 62 -5.07 11.93 6.23
CA ALA A 62 -3.92 11.46 7.01
C ALA A 62 -2.65 11.32 6.15
N GLN A 63 -2.78 11.01 4.86
CA GLN A 63 -1.64 10.97 3.96
C GLN A 63 -1.11 12.37 3.65
N VAL A 64 -1.99 13.32 3.37
CA VAL A 64 -1.62 14.74 3.17
C VAL A 64 -0.94 15.30 4.42
N GLY A 65 -1.46 15.00 5.61
CA GLY A 65 -0.85 15.39 6.88
C GLY A 65 0.57 14.82 7.05
N ARG A 66 0.78 13.55 6.69
CA ARG A 66 2.11 12.93 6.70
C ARG A 66 3.07 13.58 5.70
N GLU A 67 2.62 13.90 4.49
CA GLU A 67 3.45 14.56 3.48
C GLU A 67 3.87 15.97 3.92
N ALA A 68 2.96 16.71 4.58
CA ALA A 68 3.27 18.01 5.17
C ALA A 68 4.32 17.90 6.30
N GLU A 69 4.20 16.89 7.16
CA GLU A 69 5.17 16.63 8.22
C GLU A 69 6.55 16.26 7.66
N VAL A 70 6.60 15.37 6.67
CA VAL A 70 7.84 14.99 5.96
C VAL A 70 8.51 16.22 5.36
N THR A 71 7.74 17.12 4.74
CA THR A 71 8.26 18.37 4.16
C THR A 71 8.87 19.26 5.24
N LYS A 72 8.19 19.41 6.37
CA LYS A 72 8.68 20.20 7.52
C LYS A 72 9.97 19.62 8.10
N LEU A 73 10.04 18.29 8.24
CA LEU A 73 11.24 17.61 8.72
C LEU A 73 12.42 17.75 7.76
N HIS A 74 12.19 17.61 6.45
CA HIS A 74 13.23 17.84 5.43
C HIS A 74 13.77 19.28 5.48
N ALA A 75 12.89 20.29 5.62
CA ALA A 75 13.31 21.68 5.78
C ALA A 75 14.17 21.87 7.04
N LYS A 76 13.77 21.24 8.16
CA LYS A 76 14.54 21.33 9.41
C LYS A 76 15.90 20.65 9.31
N ILE A 77 15.99 19.49 8.65
CA ILE A 77 17.27 18.83 8.36
C ILE A 77 18.16 19.76 7.54
N GLY A 78 17.64 20.39 6.49
CA GLY A 78 18.39 21.36 5.69
C GLY A 78 18.92 22.54 6.53
N GLN A 79 18.07 23.12 7.37
CA GLN A 79 18.48 24.18 8.30
C GLN A 79 19.61 23.72 9.23
N LEU A 80 19.46 22.54 9.84
CA LEU A 80 20.46 21.99 10.76
C LEU A 80 21.79 21.67 10.05
N VAL A 81 21.75 21.24 8.79
CA VAL A 81 22.96 21.02 7.98
C VAL A 81 23.69 22.34 7.75
N VAL A 82 22.97 23.40 7.38
CA VAL A 82 23.57 24.73 7.18
C VAL A 82 24.16 25.28 8.48
N GLU A 83 23.42 25.18 9.59
CA GLU A 83 23.90 25.61 10.91
C GLU A 83 25.14 24.84 11.34
N ARG A 84 25.15 23.50 11.18
CA ARG A 84 26.31 22.66 11.47
C ARG A 84 27.51 23.05 10.62
N ASP A 85 27.35 23.21 9.31
CA ASP A 85 28.45 23.54 8.39
C ASP A 85 29.02 24.93 8.67
N PHE A 86 28.16 25.88 9.05
CA PHE A 86 28.57 27.20 9.52
C PHE A 86 29.41 27.10 10.80
N LEU A 87 28.94 26.37 11.81
CA LEU A 87 29.66 26.20 13.07
C LEU A 87 30.99 25.48 12.87
N ALA A 88 31.02 24.40 12.08
CA ALA A 88 32.24 23.68 11.76
C ALA A 88 33.29 24.62 11.14
N LYS A 89 32.90 25.42 10.13
CA LYS A 89 33.79 26.43 9.52
C LYS A 89 34.27 27.51 10.49
N ALA A 90 33.41 27.91 11.44
CA ALA A 90 33.74 28.94 12.42
C ALA A 90 34.74 28.44 13.48
N PHE A 91 34.71 27.14 13.79
CA PHE A 91 35.56 26.51 14.81
C PHE A 91 36.78 25.75 14.25
N ASP A 92 36.90 25.57 12.93
CA ASP A 92 38.08 25.00 12.25
C ASP A 92 39.30 25.97 12.20
N ARG A 93 39.58 26.69 13.30
CA ARG A 93 40.78 27.51 13.49
C ARG A 93 41.91 26.75 14.16
#